data_AF-A4XZU9-F1
#
_entry.id   AF-A4XZU9-F1
#
_cell.length_a   1.000
_cell.length_b   1.000
_cell.length_c   1.000
_cell.angle_alpha   90.00
_cell.angle_beta   90.00
_cell.angle_gamma   90.00
#
_symmetry.space_group_name_H-M   'P 1'
#
loop_
_entity.id
_entity.type
_entity.pdbx_description
1 polymer ?
#
loop_
_entity_poly.entity_id
_entity_poly.type
_entity_poly.pdbx_seq_one_letter_code
_entity_poly.pdbx_strand_id
1 'polypeptide(L)'
;MNGLPLSLALLLISTTTFATEEDADPCHIEGGGVMAGYACVAQRYKVADDQLNAEYKKAIQRTEDEQTALRKHWPNTELVSLLRSTQWAWLKSSGMPSVNSRGCPLHLHRGRAFRSKSASCK
;
A
#
# COMPACT_ATOMS: atom_id res chain seq x y z
N MET A 1 37.53 -47.08 21.54
CA MET A 1 37.68 -45.90 20.66
C MET A 1 36.63 -46.03 19.56
N ASN A 2 35.42 -45.51 19.79
CA ASN A 2 34.31 -45.66 18.86
C ASN A 2 34.27 -44.41 17.99
N GLY A 3 34.81 -44.51 16.78
CA GLY A 3 34.78 -43.43 15.80
C GLY A 3 33.35 -43.28 15.26
N LEU A 4 32.71 -42.16 15.60
CA LEU A 4 31.48 -41.75 14.93
C LEU A 4 31.77 -41.59 13.43
N PRO A 5 30.97 -42.22 12.54
CA PRO A 5 31.22 -42.18 11.12
C PRO A 5 31.04 -40.74 10.60
N LEU A 6 32.02 -40.27 9.82
CA LEU A 6 32.06 -38.93 9.21
C LEU A 6 30.77 -38.60 8.43
N SER A 7 30.06 -39.62 7.94
CA SER A 7 28.76 -39.53 7.29
C SER A 7 27.62 -39.06 8.20
N LEU A 8 27.69 -39.33 9.52
CA LEU A 8 26.73 -38.79 10.49
C LEU A 8 26.98 -37.30 10.77
N ALA A 9 28.24 -36.87 10.72
CA ALA A 9 28.62 -35.46 10.92
C ALA A 9 28.18 -34.57 9.74
N LEU A 10 28.21 -35.08 8.51
CA LEU A 10 27.74 -34.36 7.32
C LEU A 10 26.21 -34.19 7.27
N LEU A 11 25.45 -35.14 7.80
CA LEU A 11 23.98 -35.07 7.88
C LEU A 11 23.48 -33.97 8.84
N LEU A 12 24.29 -33.59 9.83
CA LEU A 12 23.99 -32.53 10.80
C LEU A 12 24.20 -31.11 10.26
N ILE A 13 24.93 -30.95 9.15
CA ILE A 13 25.17 -29.63 8.54
C ILE A 13 24.01 -29.24 7.61
N SER A 14 23.23 -30.23 7.14
CA SER A 14 22.08 -30.03 6.24
C SER A 14 20.85 -29.42 6.93
N THR A 15 20.86 -29.25 8.25
CA THR A 15 19.83 -28.49 8.96
C THR A 15 20.17 -27.00 8.97
N THR A 16 20.33 -26.39 7.79
CA THR A 16 19.97 -24.97 7.69
C THR A 16 18.46 -24.96 7.77
N THR A 17 17.95 -24.84 9.00
CA THR A 17 16.58 -24.47 9.26
C THR A 17 16.30 -23.22 8.43
N PHE A 18 15.52 -23.37 7.36
CA PHE A 18 14.74 -22.26 6.85
C PHE A 18 13.89 -21.84 8.05
N ALA A 19 14.36 -20.78 8.72
CA ALA A 19 13.68 -20.20 9.85
C ALA A 19 12.24 -19.98 9.39
N THR A 20 11.34 -20.57 10.16
CA THR A 20 9.90 -20.44 10.06
C THR A 20 9.54 -19.01 9.70
N GLU A 21 8.69 -18.85 8.69
CA GLU A 21 8.02 -17.60 8.35
C GLU A 21 7.12 -17.17 9.53
N GLU A 22 7.72 -16.67 10.60
CA GLU A 22 7.07 -15.63 11.36
C GLU A 22 7.07 -14.40 10.47
N ASP A 23 5.91 -13.76 10.36
CA ASP A 23 5.69 -12.45 9.76
C ASP A 23 6.46 -11.39 10.59
N ALA A 24 7.78 -11.54 10.61
CA ALA A 24 8.69 -10.72 11.37
C ALA A 24 8.67 -9.34 10.72
N ASP A 25 8.25 -8.34 11.49
CA ASP A 25 8.18 -6.96 11.04
C ASP A 25 9.56 -6.56 10.47
N PRO A 26 9.69 -6.36 9.14
CA PRO A 26 10.98 -6.10 8.50
C PRO A 26 11.63 -4.80 9.01
N CYS A 27 10.89 -3.95 9.70
CA CYS A 27 11.43 -2.76 10.36
C CYS A 27 12.13 -3.02 11.69
N HIS A 28 11.95 -4.19 12.32
CA HIS A 28 12.47 -4.50 13.66
C HIS A 28 13.39 -5.74 13.68
N ILE A 29 13.85 -6.21 12.52
CA ILE A 29 14.77 -7.35 12.43
C ILE A 29 16.21 -6.88 12.68
N GLU A 30 16.80 -7.30 13.81
CA GLU A 30 18.23 -7.13 14.07
C GLU A 30 19.06 -8.01 13.12
N GLY A 31 20.07 -7.44 12.46
CA GLY A 31 20.94 -8.18 11.55
C GLY A 31 20.34 -8.53 10.17
N GLY A 32 19.13 -8.04 9.85
CA GLY A 32 18.43 -8.34 8.58
C GLY A 32 19.06 -7.75 7.30
N GLY A 33 20.12 -6.95 7.44
CA GLY A 33 20.85 -6.37 6.32
C GLY A 33 20.03 -5.43 5.43
N VAL A 34 20.55 -5.13 4.25
CA VAL A 34 19.96 -4.15 3.31
C VAL A 34 18.57 -4.57 2.83
N MET A 35 18.32 -5.89 2.69
CA MET A 35 17.03 -6.41 2.21
C MET A 35 15.89 -6.17 3.21
N ALA A 36 16.14 -6.33 4.51
CA ALA A 36 15.17 -5.95 5.55
C ALA A 36 14.86 -4.45 5.52
N GLY A 37 15.88 -3.62 5.27
CA GLY A 37 15.71 -2.17 5.07
C GLY A 37 14.75 -1.83 3.93
N TYR A 38 14.94 -2.41 2.74
CA TYR A 38 14.03 -2.20 1.61
C TYR A 38 12.61 -2.70 1.90
N ALA A 39 12.47 -3.85 2.55
CA ALA A 39 11.17 -4.40 2.94
C ALA A 39 10.43 -3.48 3.94
N CYS A 40 11.15 -2.92 4.93
CA CYS A 40 10.59 -1.94 5.85
C CYS A 40 10.11 -0.67 5.13
N VAL A 41 10.92 -0.12 4.21
CA VAL A 41 10.53 1.06 3.42
C VAL A 41 9.24 0.78 2.62
N ALA A 42 9.15 -0.38 1.97
CA ALA A 42 7.96 -0.77 1.22
C ALA A 42 6.72 -0.89 2.12
N GLN A 43 6.86 -1.48 3.31
CA GLN A 43 5.77 -1.59 4.29
C GLN A 43 5.34 -0.21 4.80
N ARG A 44 6.28 0.67 5.16
CA ARG A 44 5.98 2.03 5.61
C ARG A 44 5.30 2.86 4.54
N TYR A 45 5.72 2.69 3.28
CA TYR A 45 5.07 3.33 2.14
C TYR A 45 3.61 2.90 2.00
N LYS A 46 3.34 1.60 2.11
CA LYS A 46 1.96 1.07 2.09
C LYS A 46 1.10 1.67 3.20
N VAL A 47 1.61 1.71 4.44
CA VAL A 47 0.89 2.30 5.59
C VAL A 47 0.59 3.78 5.34
N ALA A 48 1.55 4.54 4.81
CA ALA A 48 1.37 5.94 4.49
C ALA A 48 0.32 6.15 3.38
N ASP A 49 0.32 5.32 2.34
CA ASP A 49 -0.68 5.35 1.27
C ASP A 49 -2.10 5.06 1.79
N ASP A 50 -2.25 4.04 2.65
CA ASP A 50 -3.52 3.69 3.27
C ASP A 50 -4.07 4.84 4.14
N GLN A 51 -3.19 5.47 4.95
CA GLN A 51 -3.55 6.64 5.77
C GLN A 51 -3.96 7.84 4.91
N LEU A 52 -3.20 8.14 3.85
CA LEU A 52 -3.51 9.22 2.92
C LEU A 52 -4.87 9.00 2.25
N ASN A 53 -5.17 7.78 1.80
CA ASN A 53 -6.46 7.45 1.20
C ASN A 53 -7.62 7.57 2.19
N ALA A 54 -7.41 7.21 3.45
CA ALA A 54 -8.40 7.39 4.51
C ALA A 54 -8.71 8.87 4.76
N GLU A 55 -7.70 9.71 4.86
CA GLU A 55 -7.87 11.16 5.04
C GLU A 55 -8.48 11.84 3.82
N TYR A 56 -8.10 11.41 2.61
CA TYR A 56 -8.71 11.92 1.38
C TYR A 56 -10.23 11.66 1.33
N LYS A 57 -10.70 10.48 1.77
CA LYS A 57 -12.15 10.19 1.85
C LYS A 57 -12.87 11.11 2.84
N LYS A 58 -12.26 11.38 4.01
CA LYS A 58 -12.82 12.33 4.98
C LYS A 58 -12.87 13.75 4.41
N ALA A 59 -11.82 14.17 3.69
CA ALA A 59 -11.77 15.47 3.05
C ALA A 59 -12.86 15.62 1.97
N ILE A 60 -13.07 14.60 1.14
CA ILE A 60 -14.15 14.59 0.15
C ILE A 60 -15.53 14.74 0.82
N GLN A 61 -15.80 13.99 1.89
CA GLN A 61 -17.08 14.08 2.60
C GLN A 61 -17.33 15.49 3.15
N ARG A 62 -16.34 16.08 3.83
CA ARG A 62 -16.45 17.46 4.33
C ARG A 62 -16.68 18.46 3.19
N THR A 63 -15.98 18.27 2.08
CA THR A 63 -16.12 19.12 0.89
C THR A 63 -17.51 18.98 0.25
N GLU A 64 -18.11 17.79 0.27
CA GLU A 64 -19.48 17.55 -0.20
C GLU A 64 -20.51 18.30 0.67
N ASP A 65 -20.32 18.28 2.00
CA ASP A 65 -21.17 18.99 2.95
C ASP A 65 -21.06 20.51 2.76
N GLU A 66 -19.83 21.03 2.62
CA GLU A 66 -19.55 22.45 2.35
C GLU A 66 -20.11 22.91 1.01
N GLN A 67 -19.90 22.12 -0.04
CA GLN A 67 -20.46 22.41 -1.37
C GLN A 67 -21.99 22.47 -1.32
N THR A 68 -22.62 21.56 -0.58
CA THR A 68 -24.08 21.54 -0.39
C THR A 68 -24.57 22.81 0.31
N ALA A 69 -23.86 23.27 1.35
CA ALA A 69 -24.17 24.51 2.03
C ALA A 69 -24.00 25.74 1.10
N LEU A 70 -22.89 25.79 0.34
CA LEU A 70 -22.59 26.89 -0.57
C LEU A 70 -23.57 26.98 -1.74
N ARG A 71 -24.05 25.84 -2.25
CA ARG A 71 -25.02 25.81 -3.37
C ARG A 71 -26.36 26.48 -3.06
N LYS A 72 -26.66 26.77 -1.79
CA LYS A 72 -27.83 27.60 -1.41
C LYS A 72 -27.73 29.04 -1.92
N HIS A 73 -26.52 29.57 -2.05
CA HIS A 73 -26.27 30.95 -2.47
C HIS A 73 -25.42 31.04 -3.76
N TRP A 74 -24.62 30.01 -4.05
CA TRP A 74 -23.74 29.91 -5.22
C TRP A 74 -23.97 28.57 -5.93
N PRO A 75 -24.99 28.46 -6.81
CA PRO A 75 -25.45 27.18 -7.37
C PRO A 75 -24.39 26.45 -8.20
N ASN A 76 -23.44 27.18 -8.80
CA ASN A 76 -22.38 26.63 -9.66
C ASN A 76 -21.11 26.23 -8.88
N THR A 77 -21.18 26.10 -7.56
CA THR A 77 -20.03 25.68 -6.75
C THR A 77 -19.68 24.20 -7.02
N GLU A 78 -18.42 23.93 -7.36
CA GLU A 78 -17.91 22.59 -7.71
C GLU A 78 -16.63 22.19 -6.93
N LEU A 79 -16.58 22.46 -5.63
CA LEU A 79 -15.42 22.16 -4.76
C LEU A 79 -14.96 20.70 -4.82
N VAL A 80 -15.90 19.75 -4.88
CA VAL A 80 -15.57 18.32 -4.91
C VAL A 80 -14.83 17.95 -6.19
N SER A 81 -15.22 18.55 -7.32
CA SER A 81 -14.55 18.31 -8.60
C SER A 81 -13.12 18.87 -8.59
N LEU A 82 -12.94 20.05 -8.00
CA LEU A 82 -11.64 20.71 -7.86
C LEU A 82 -10.71 19.85 -7.00
N LEU A 83 -11.16 19.43 -5.81
CA LEU A 83 -10.38 18.58 -4.90
C LEU A 83 -9.96 17.24 -5.55
N ARG A 84 -10.87 16.61 -6.30
CA ARG A 84 -10.56 15.38 -7.05
C ARG A 84 -9.50 15.63 -8.13
N SER A 85 -9.57 16.76 -8.83
CA SER A 85 -8.63 17.11 -9.89
C SER A 85 -7.22 17.40 -9.35
N THR A 86 -7.13 18.09 -8.21
CA THR A 86 -5.85 18.40 -7.56
C THR A 86 -5.20 17.15 -6.99
N GLN A 87 -5.99 16.26 -6.35
CA GLN A 87 -5.49 14.98 -5.86
C GLN A 87 -4.92 14.13 -7.01
N TRP A 88 -5.62 14.10 -8.14
CA TRP A 88 -5.16 13.37 -9.32
C TRP A 88 -3.84 13.93 -9.87
N ALA A 89 -3.72 15.26 -9.99
CA ALA A 89 -2.50 15.90 -10.46
C ALA A 89 -1.32 15.61 -9.53
N TRP A 90 -1.55 15.65 -8.21
CA TRP A 90 -0.56 15.32 -7.20
C TRP A 90 -0.09 13.86 -7.32
N LEU A 91 -1.02 12.89 -7.36
CA LEU A 91 -0.68 11.47 -7.51
C LEU A 91 0.16 11.20 -8.77
N LYS A 92 -0.21 11.84 -9.89
CA LYS A 92 0.54 11.76 -11.15
C LYS A 92 1.96 12.30 -11.01
N SER A 93 2.15 13.42 -10.31
CA SER A 93 3.47 14.02 -10.09
C SER A 93 4.34 13.22 -9.11
N SER A 94 3.73 12.58 -8.12
CA SER A 94 4.42 11.83 -7.06
C SER A 94 4.92 10.45 -7.51
N GLY A 95 4.57 10.00 -8.72
CA GLY A 95 4.88 8.64 -9.18
C GLY A 95 4.18 7.54 -8.36
N MET A 96 3.19 7.92 -7.55
CA MET A 96 2.41 7.00 -6.72
C MET A 96 1.48 6.18 -7.62
N PRO A 97 1.56 4.83 -7.62
CA PRO A 97 0.56 4.02 -8.30
C PRO A 97 -0.77 4.23 -7.59
N SER A 98 -1.76 4.81 -8.28
CA SER A 98 -3.12 4.90 -7.76
C SER A 98 -3.64 3.47 -7.63
N VAL A 99 -3.62 2.88 -6.43
CA VAL A 99 -4.16 1.55 -6.15
C VAL A 99 -5.33 1.65 -5.18
N ASN A 100 -6.37 0.85 -5.38
CA ASN A 100 -7.43 0.75 -4.40
C ASN A 100 -6.99 -0.14 -3.22
N SER A 101 -7.79 -0.20 -2.16
CA SER A 101 -7.59 -1.05 -0.98
C SER A 101 -7.56 -2.57 -1.24
N ARG A 102 -7.62 -3.01 -2.51
CA ARG A 102 -7.47 -4.39 -2.98
C ARG A 102 -6.28 -4.55 -3.94
N GLY A 103 -5.30 -3.64 -3.92
CA GLY A 103 -4.09 -3.71 -4.74
C GLY A 103 -4.33 -3.55 -6.25
N CYS A 104 -5.54 -3.14 -6.65
CA CYS A 104 -5.90 -3.05 -8.05
C CYS A 104 -5.60 -1.63 -8.57
N PRO A 105 -4.87 -1.48 -9.71
CA PRO A 105 -4.60 -0.18 -10.31
C PRO A 105 -5.93 0.54 -10.62
N LEU A 106 -6.12 1.71 -10.02
CA LEU A 106 -7.19 2.63 -10.35
C LEU A 106 -6.86 3.29 -11.69
N HIS A 107 -7.18 2.62 -12.79
CA HIS A 107 -7.32 3.28 -14.08
C HIS A 107 -8.60 4.14 -14.06
N LEU A 108 -8.47 5.38 -13.60
CA LEU A 108 -9.55 6.37 -13.61
C LEU A 108 -9.60 7.09 -14.96
N HIS A 109 -10.32 6.53 -15.93
CA HIS A 109 -10.72 7.30 -17.12
C HIS A 109 -11.87 8.25 -16.75
N ARG A 110 -11.63 9.57 -16.88
CA ARG A 110 -12.64 10.65 -16.96
C ARG A 110 -13.85 10.49 -16.01
N GLY A 111 -13.62 10.68 -14.71
CA GLY A 111 -14.70 11.01 -13.77
C GLY A 111 -15.70 9.90 -13.45
N ARG A 112 -15.46 8.65 -13.86
CA ARG A 112 -16.20 7.48 -13.38
C ARG A 112 -15.20 6.44 -12.89
N ALA A 113 -15.28 6.07 -11.63
CA ALA A 113 -14.61 4.88 -11.12
C ALA A 113 -15.31 3.66 -11.73
N PHE A 114 -14.87 3.23 -12.93
CA PHE A 114 -15.34 1.99 -13.50
C PHE A 114 -14.64 0.85 -12.78
N ARG A 115 -15.41 0.00 -12.10
CA ARG A 115 -14.93 -1.30 -11.64
C ARG A 115 -14.58 -2.09 -12.90
N SER A 116 -13.28 -2.28 -13.18
CA SER A 116 -12.86 -3.28 -14.16
C SER A 116 -13.42 -4.62 -13.68
N LYS A 117 -14.37 -5.17 -14.44
CA LYS A 117 -14.74 -6.59 -14.33
C LYS A 117 -13.65 -7.38 -15.05
N SER A 118 -12.46 -7.42 -14.49
CA SER A 118 -11.44 -8.39 -14.85
C SER A 118 -11.18 -9.20 -13.59
N ALA A 119 -11.51 -10.48 -13.67
CA ALA A 119 -11.34 -11.46 -12.61
C ALA A 119 -9.91 -11.43 -12.04
N SER A 120 -9.81 -11.70 -10.73
CA SER A 120 -8.59 -11.74 -9.90
C SER A 120 -7.78 -10.44 -9.81
N CYS A 121 -8.19 -9.55 -8.90
CA CYS A 121 -7.19 -8.84 -8.09
C CYS A 121 -6.54 -9.90 -7.18
N LYS A 122 -5.20 -9.98 -7.17
CA LYS A 122 -4.44 -10.88 -6.29
C LYS A 122 -4.59 -10.46 -4.82
#